data_AF-A0A382EVP5-F1
#
_entry.id   AF-A0A382EVP5-F1
#
_cell.length_a   1.000
_cell.length_b   1.000
_cell.length_c   1.000
_cell.angle_alpha   90.00
_cell.angle_beta   90.00
_cell.angle_gamma   90.00
#
_symmetry.space_group_name_H-M   'P 1'
#
loop_
_entity.id
_entity.type
_entity.pdbx_description
1 polymer ?
#
loop_
_entity_poly.entity_id
_entity_poly.type
_entity_poly.pdbx_seq_one_letter_code
_entity_poly.pdbx_strand_id
1 'polypeptide(L)'
;MSTSESPEANPKKSNRIGKILLFGIAIACFYYIYTRLNGAALREGMTLIEYMLVIFAAVNWIPWLLMMTGYCLFYFSIDTLIITRALNWFIKDIKYTDILPIRASAYIISMFNEQIGKGAMAFYLNRRDQVPGWEVTSLMLFIMFCEIFYLLVWATIGFAIGGQDLPEVFGLVQYIAIGGAVFFILWVFFFRGPLFQNNRIRNLEIFHAFRLAKLKHYGA
;
A
#
# COMPACT_ATOMS: atom_id res chain seq x y z
N MET A 1 -8.18 -47.97 -15.35
CA MET A 1 -8.08 -47.61 -13.92
C MET A 1 -6.64 -47.21 -13.67
N SER A 2 -6.31 -45.93 -13.86
CA SER A 2 -4.99 -45.36 -13.53
C SER A 2 -5.21 -44.21 -12.56
N THR A 3 -4.81 -44.46 -11.31
CA THR A 3 -4.73 -43.48 -10.23
C THR A 3 -3.63 -42.47 -10.55
N SER A 4 -4.00 -41.23 -10.86
CA SER A 4 -3.08 -40.09 -10.88
C SER A 4 -2.83 -39.64 -9.45
N GLU A 5 -1.60 -39.81 -8.98
CA GLU A 5 -1.10 -39.28 -7.73
C GLU A 5 -1.26 -37.75 -7.67
N SER A 6 -1.95 -37.28 -6.64
CA SER A 6 -2.03 -35.87 -6.27
C SER A 6 -0.67 -35.40 -5.76
N PRO A 7 -0.14 -34.21 -6.15
CA PRO A 7 1.09 -33.70 -5.57
C PRO A 7 0.85 -33.32 -4.11
N GLU A 8 1.54 -34.02 -3.20
CA GLU A 8 1.57 -33.70 -1.78
C GLU A 8 2.02 -32.25 -1.54
N ALA A 9 1.12 -31.45 -0.98
CA ALA A 9 1.41 -30.09 -0.54
C ALA A 9 2.33 -30.15 0.69
N ASN A 10 3.62 -29.88 0.44
CA ASN A 10 4.64 -29.77 1.48
C ASN A 10 4.21 -28.73 2.55
N PRO A 11 4.06 -29.11 3.83
CA PRO A 11 3.60 -28.18 4.86
C PRO A 11 4.69 -27.13 5.12
N LYS A 12 4.36 -25.85 4.84
CA LYS A 12 5.24 -24.69 5.08
C LYS A 12 5.83 -24.75 6.50
N LYS A 13 7.15 -24.93 6.58
CA LYS A 13 7.95 -24.84 7.80
C LYS A 13 7.64 -23.50 8.50
N SER A 14 6.92 -23.57 9.61
CA SER A 14 6.50 -22.40 10.41
C SER A 14 7.73 -21.57 10.79
N ASN A 15 7.84 -20.36 10.24
CA ASN A 15 8.99 -19.48 10.35
C ASN A 15 9.07 -18.84 11.76
N ARG A 16 9.35 -19.65 12.80
CA ARG A 16 9.46 -19.23 14.20
C ARG A 16 10.51 -18.13 14.40
N ILE A 17 11.61 -18.20 13.66
CA ILE A 17 12.69 -17.21 13.70
C ILE A 17 12.19 -15.85 13.19
N GLY A 18 11.46 -15.84 12.06
CA GLY A 18 10.84 -14.62 11.54
C GLY A 18 9.82 -14.01 12.50
N LYS A 19 9.05 -14.83 13.23
CA LYS A 19 8.12 -14.35 14.25
C LYS A 19 8.85 -13.72 15.44
N ILE A 20 9.89 -14.36 15.96
CA ILE A 20 10.69 -13.84 17.09
C ILE A 20 11.34 -12.51 16.71
N LEU A 21 11.91 -12.42 15.50
CA LEU A 21 12.49 -11.18 14.99
C LEU A 21 11.44 -10.07 14.91
N LEU A 22 10.26 -10.36 14.37
CA LEU A 22 9.18 -9.38 14.24
C LEU A 22 8.69 -8.87 15.61
N PHE A 23 8.54 -9.76 16.59
CA PHE A 23 8.21 -9.36 17.96
C PHE A 23 9.34 -8.55 18.61
N GLY A 24 10.60 -8.90 18.36
CA GLY A 24 11.76 -8.13 18.84
C GLY A 24 11.77 -6.70 18.29
N ILE A 25 11.52 -6.53 16.99
CA ILE A 25 11.40 -5.20 16.36
C ILE A 25 10.22 -4.43 16.96
N ALA A 26 9.06 -5.07 17.13
CA ALA A 26 7.89 -4.43 17.73
C ALA A 26 8.21 -3.92 19.15
N ILE A 27 8.82 -4.74 20.00
CA ILE A 27 9.22 -4.35 21.36
C ILE A 27 10.21 -3.18 21.32
N ALA A 28 11.19 -3.21 20.42
CA ALA A 28 12.15 -2.11 20.27
C ALA A 28 11.47 -0.80 19.87
N CYS A 29 10.53 -0.84 18.91
CA CYS A 29 9.74 0.33 18.51
C CYS A 29 8.87 0.86 19.66
N PHE A 30 8.18 -0.02 20.38
CA PHE A 30 7.37 0.38 21.55
C PHE A 30 8.23 1.00 22.64
N TYR A 31 9.40 0.42 22.93
CA TYR A 31 10.35 0.97 23.89
C TYR A 31 10.86 2.34 23.45
N TYR A 32 11.24 2.49 22.19
CA TYR A 32 11.68 3.78 21.64
C TYR A 32 10.60 4.86 21.77
N ILE A 33 9.35 4.55 21.37
CA ILE A 33 8.23 5.49 21.50
C ILE A 33 7.96 5.83 22.97
N TYR A 34 7.97 4.83 23.86
CA TYR A 34 7.80 5.03 25.29
C TYR A 34 8.86 5.97 25.87
N THR A 35 10.14 5.76 25.57
CA THR A 35 11.21 6.63 26.07
C THR A 35 11.06 8.07 25.56
N ARG A 36 10.65 8.25 24.31
CA ARG A 36 10.42 9.59 23.73
C ARG A 36 9.24 10.31 24.38
N LEU A 37 8.14 9.59 24.62
CA LEU A 37 6.95 10.14 25.28
C LEU A 37 7.19 10.41 26.76
N ASN A 38 7.83 9.48 27.47
CA ASN A 38 8.18 9.64 28.87
C ASN A 38 9.18 10.78 29.06
N GLY A 39 10.12 10.96 28.13
CA GLY A 39 11.02 12.12 28.12
C GLY A 39 10.29 13.45 27.88
N ALA A 40 9.18 13.46 27.14
CA ALA A 40 8.33 14.64 27.01
C ALA A 40 7.54 14.92 28.29
N ALA A 41 6.91 13.90 28.88
CA ALA A 41 6.18 14.01 30.13
C ALA A 41 7.08 14.48 31.31
N LEU A 42 8.30 13.94 31.39
CA LEU A 42 9.30 14.34 32.39
C LEU A 42 9.73 15.81 32.27
N ARG A 43 9.78 16.38 31.05
CA ARG A 43 10.05 17.81 30.86
C ARG A 43 8.95 18.70 31.41
N GLU A 44 7.72 18.19 31.47
CA GLU A 44 6.56 18.88 32.03
C GLU A 44 6.30 18.48 33.49
N GLY A 45 7.16 17.65 34.10
CA GLY A 45 7.03 17.21 35.49
C GLY A 45 5.87 16.25 35.76
N MET A 46 5.25 15.70 34.71
CA MET A 46 4.08 14.82 34.80
C MET A 46 4.46 13.35 34.59
N THR A 47 3.61 12.45 35.08
CA THR A 47 3.69 11.05 34.65
C THR A 47 3.22 10.89 33.20
N LEU A 48 3.67 9.83 32.52
CA LEU A 48 3.26 9.55 31.13
C LEU A 48 1.73 9.46 30.98
N ILE A 49 1.05 8.86 31.96
CA ILE A 49 -0.41 8.66 31.93
C ILE A 49 -1.11 10.02 32.05
N GLU A 50 -0.69 10.88 32.98
CA GLU A 50 -1.23 12.23 33.15
C GLU A 50 -1.00 13.08 31.90
N TYR A 51 0.21 13.04 31.34
CA TYR A 51 0.53 13.73 30.09
C TYR A 51 -0.39 13.31 28.95
N MET A 52 -0.63 12.01 28.78
CA MET A 52 -1.57 11.53 27.75
C MET A 52 -3.01 11.96 28.04
N LEU A 53 -3.48 11.87 29.28
CA LEU A 53 -4.84 12.29 29.64
C LEU A 53 -5.10 13.77 29.37
N VAL A 54 -4.13 14.64 29.67
CA VAL A 54 -4.23 16.08 29.40
C VAL A 54 -4.35 16.34 27.89
N ILE A 55 -3.51 15.69 27.07
CA ILE A 55 -3.59 15.82 25.61
C ILE A 55 -4.95 15.34 25.09
N PHE A 56 -5.41 14.17 25.51
CA PHE A 56 -6.69 13.61 25.07
C PHE A 56 -7.89 14.45 25.53
N ALA A 57 -7.82 15.06 26.71
CA ALA A 57 -8.86 15.96 27.22
C ALA A 57 -8.89 17.30 26.47
N ALA A 58 -7.75 17.77 25.97
CA ALA A 58 -7.66 19.00 25.19
C ALA A 58 -8.20 18.86 23.75
N VAL A 59 -8.34 17.64 23.23
CA VAL A 59 -8.88 17.40 21.89
C VAL A 59 -10.37 17.68 21.86
N ASN A 60 -10.79 18.57 20.97
CA ASN A 60 -12.20 18.72 20.66
C ASN A 60 -12.65 17.56 19.76
N TRP A 61 -13.17 16.51 20.39
CA TRP A 61 -13.50 15.23 19.76
C TRP A 61 -14.52 15.36 18.62
N ILE A 62 -15.53 16.22 18.75
CA ILE A 62 -16.62 16.28 17.76
C ILE A 62 -16.12 16.84 16.40
N PRO A 63 -15.51 18.05 16.33
CA PRO A 63 -14.93 18.54 15.08
C PRO A 63 -13.81 17.65 14.55
N TRP A 64 -12.98 17.09 15.44
CA TRP A 64 -11.90 16.19 15.03
C TRP A 64 -12.43 14.92 14.38
N LEU A 65 -13.42 14.26 14.99
CA LEU A 65 -14.06 13.07 14.45
C LEU A 65 -14.79 13.36 13.14
N LEU A 66 -15.51 14.48 13.05
CA LEU A 66 -16.19 14.87 11.81
C LEU A 66 -15.19 15.12 10.67
N MET A 67 -14.11 15.84 10.94
CA MET A 67 -13.05 16.09 9.97
C MET A 67 -12.37 14.79 9.53
N MET A 68 -12.01 13.93 10.48
CA MET A 68 -11.39 12.62 10.18
C MET A 68 -12.34 11.71 9.41
N THR A 69 -13.63 11.71 9.75
CA THR A 69 -14.65 10.93 9.01
C THR A 69 -14.75 11.42 7.57
N GLY A 70 -14.82 12.73 7.35
CA GLY A 70 -14.85 13.31 6.01
C GLY A 70 -13.60 12.97 5.20
N TYR A 71 -12.43 13.10 5.83
CA TYR A 71 -11.15 12.73 5.21
C TYR A 71 -11.09 11.24 4.82
N CYS A 72 -11.47 10.34 5.73
CA CYS A 72 -11.50 8.91 5.47
C CYS A 72 -12.48 8.54 4.35
N LEU A 73 -13.69 9.12 4.33
CA LEU A 73 -14.67 8.89 3.28
C LEU A 73 -14.19 9.39 1.91
N PHE A 74 -13.51 10.54 1.89
CA PHE A 74 -12.92 11.08 0.67
C PHE A 74 -11.80 10.17 0.15
N TYR A 75 -10.85 9.80 1.01
CA TYR A 75 -9.76 8.89 0.64
C TYR A 75 -10.28 7.55 0.15
N PHE A 76 -11.22 6.96 0.89
CA PHE A 76 -11.92 5.73 0.53
C PHE A 76 -12.58 5.83 -0.85
N SER A 77 -13.21 6.97 -1.15
CA SER A 77 -13.89 7.19 -2.43
C SER A 77 -12.91 7.29 -3.60
N ILE A 78 -11.81 8.04 -3.41
CA ILE A 78 -10.77 8.18 -4.42
C ILE A 78 -10.06 6.85 -4.66
N ASP A 79 -9.68 6.11 -3.61
CA ASP A 79 -9.08 4.77 -3.72
C ASP A 79 -10.01 3.83 -4.50
N THR A 80 -11.27 3.74 -4.09
CA THR A 80 -12.27 2.92 -4.78
C THR A 80 -12.40 3.31 -6.26
N LEU A 81 -12.32 4.60 -6.57
CA LEU A 81 -12.42 5.10 -7.94
C LEU A 81 -11.20 4.71 -8.78
N ILE A 82 -10.00 4.84 -8.25
CA ILE A 82 -8.74 4.48 -8.93
C ILE A 82 -8.77 2.99 -9.27
N ILE A 83 -9.17 2.14 -8.31
CA ILE A 83 -9.27 0.70 -8.53
C ILE A 83 -10.36 0.34 -9.53
N THR A 84 -11.51 1.00 -9.47
CA THR A 84 -12.57 0.80 -10.47
C THR A 84 -12.06 1.15 -11.87
N ARG A 85 -11.37 2.28 -12.04
CA ARG A 85 -10.78 2.66 -13.34
C ARG A 85 -9.73 1.67 -13.81
N ALA A 86 -8.85 1.22 -12.91
CA ALA A 86 -7.80 0.27 -13.23
C ALA A 86 -8.40 -1.09 -13.65
N LEU A 87 -9.47 -1.54 -12.97
CA LEU A 87 -10.23 -2.74 -13.36
C LEU A 87 -10.85 -2.59 -14.75
N ASN A 88 -11.48 -1.45 -15.03
CA ASN A 88 -12.11 -1.19 -16.32
C ASN A 88 -11.11 -1.13 -17.48
N TRP A 89 -9.87 -0.68 -17.23
CA TRP A 89 -8.84 -0.62 -18.27
C TRP A 89 -8.23 -1.98 -18.61
N PHE A 90 -8.02 -2.83 -17.62
CA PHE A 90 -7.20 -4.03 -17.79
C PHE A 90 -7.97 -5.34 -17.75
N ILE A 91 -9.19 -5.34 -17.19
CA ILE A 91 -9.91 -6.57 -16.89
C ILE A 91 -11.33 -6.51 -17.47
N LYS A 92 -12.19 -5.67 -16.89
CA LYS A 92 -13.62 -5.64 -17.22
C LYS A 92 -14.25 -4.37 -16.70
N ASP A 93 -15.23 -3.85 -17.44
CA ASP A 93 -16.07 -2.75 -16.98
C ASP A 93 -16.94 -3.19 -15.78
N ILE A 94 -16.53 -2.78 -14.58
CA ILE A 94 -17.25 -2.97 -13.33
C ILE A 94 -17.73 -1.61 -12.83
N LYS A 95 -18.94 -1.55 -12.28
CA LYS A 95 -19.48 -0.31 -11.74
C LYS A 95 -18.82 0.02 -10.41
N TYR A 96 -18.62 1.31 -10.15
CA TYR A 96 -18.07 1.81 -8.89
C TYR A 96 -18.85 1.31 -7.65
N THR A 97 -20.18 1.24 -7.75
CA THR A 97 -21.07 0.75 -6.68
C THR A 97 -20.86 -0.73 -6.34
N ASP A 98 -20.37 -1.52 -7.29
CA ASP A 98 -20.11 -2.95 -7.07
C ASP A 98 -18.75 -3.16 -6.38
N ILE A 99 -17.78 -2.26 -6.61
CA ILE A 99 -16.44 -2.30 -6.00
C ILE A 99 -16.43 -1.71 -4.59
N LEU A 100 -17.22 -0.66 -4.35
CA LEU A 100 -17.29 0.06 -3.07
C LEU A 100 -17.45 -0.85 -1.84
N PRO A 101 -18.45 -1.76 -1.76
CA PRO A 101 -18.59 -2.62 -0.58
C PRO A 101 -17.43 -3.61 -0.42
N ILE A 102 -16.79 -4.03 -1.51
CA ILE A 102 -15.64 -4.93 -1.47
C ILE A 102 -14.44 -4.19 -0.91
N ARG A 103 -14.21 -2.95 -1.34
CA ARG A 103 -13.16 -2.08 -0.82
C ARG A 103 -13.36 -1.76 0.66
N ALA A 104 -14.58 -1.42 1.07
CA ALA A 104 -14.88 -1.17 2.49
C ALA A 104 -14.55 -2.40 3.35
N SER A 105 -14.91 -3.59 2.87
CA SER A 105 -14.59 -4.85 3.54
C SER A 105 -13.08 -5.13 3.57
N ALA A 106 -12.36 -4.82 2.49
CA ALA A 106 -10.92 -4.98 2.42
C ALA A 106 -10.18 -4.07 3.41
N TYR A 107 -10.66 -2.85 3.65
CA TYR A 107 -10.12 -1.95 4.68
C TYR A 107 -10.33 -2.47 6.10
N ILE A 108 -11.47 -3.13 6.37
CA ILE A 108 -11.68 -3.78 7.67
C ILE A 108 -10.69 -4.94 7.87
N ILE A 109 -10.47 -5.73 6.82
CA ILE A 109 -9.49 -6.83 6.85
C ILE A 109 -8.06 -6.28 6.98
N SER A 110 -7.77 -5.14 6.36
CA SER A 110 -6.44 -4.55 6.37
C SER A 110 -5.98 -4.05 7.74
N MET A 111 -6.92 -3.73 8.63
CA MET A 111 -6.68 -3.45 10.06
C MET A 111 -5.85 -4.56 10.74
N PHE A 112 -6.03 -5.82 10.32
CA PHE A 112 -5.24 -6.96 10.81
C PHE A 112 -4.02 -7.21 9.94
N ASN A 113 -4.17 -7.10 8.62
CA ASN A 113 -3.07 -7.22 7.67
C ASN A 113 -3.41 -6.61 6.30
N GLU A 114 -2.70 -5.54 5.94
CA GLU A 114 -2.84 -4.84 4.66
C GLU A 114 -2.71 -5.76 3.43
N GLN A 115 -1.74 -6.67 3.46
CA GLN A 115 -1.49 -7.58 2.34
C GLN A 115 -2.63 -8.61 2.19
N ILE A 116 -3.29 -8.98 3.29
CA ILE A 116 -4.47 -9.87 3.26
C ILE A 116 -5.66 -9.12 2.69
N GLY A 117 -5.87 -7.85 3.03
CA GLY A 117 -6.95 -7.02 2.48
C GLY A 117 -6.88 -6.94 0.95
N LYS A 118 -5.70 -6.62 0.39
CA LYS A 118 -5.47 -6.57 -1.07
C LYS A 118 -5.62 -7.95 -1.73
N GLY A 119 -5.17 -9.03 -1.07
CA GLY A 119 -5.35 -10.40 -1.55
C GLY A 119 -6.81 -10.89 -1.52
N ALA A 120 -7.58 -10.47 -0.51
CA ALA A 120 -9.00 -10.81 -0.38
C ALA A 120 -9.83 -10.17 -1.49
N MET A 121 -9.51 -8.93 -1.88
CA MET A 121 -10.09 -8.28 -3.06
C MET A 121 -9.83 -9.10 -4.33
N ALA A 122 -8.59 -9.57 -4.52
CA ALA A 122 -8.23 -10.37 -5.69
C ALA A 122 -8.96 -11.71 -5.74
N PHE A 123 -9.06 -12.39 -4.60
CA PHE A 123 -9.82 -13.64 -4.46
C PHE A 123 -11.31 -13.45 -4.72
N TYR A 124 -11.90 -12.37 -4.19
CA TYR A 124 -13.32 -12.08 -4.36
C TYR A 124 -13.67 -11.84 -5.83
N LEU A 125 -12.89 -11.02 -6.53
CA LEU A 125 -13.08 -10.74 -7.96
C LEU A 125 -12.92 -12.00 -8.82
N ASN A 126 -11.96 -12.87 -8.49
CA ASN A 126 -11.81 -14.17 -9.17
C ASN A 126 -13.08 -15.03 -9.04
N ARG A 127 -13.65 -15.09 -7.83
CA ARG A 127 -14.82 -15.95 -7.56
C ARG A 127 -16.14 -15.38 -8.11
N ARG A 128 -16.34 -14.06 -8.05
CA ARG A 128 -17.59 -13.40 -8.46
C ARG A 128 -17.63 -13.10 -9.97
N ASP A 129 -16.54 -12.57 -10.52
CA ASP A 129 -16.50 -12.06 -11.89
C ASP A 129 -15.80 -13.00 -12.88
N GLN A 130 -15.36 -14.19 -12.42
CA GLN A 130 -14.65 -15.22 -13.20
C GLN A 130 -13.39 -14.70 -13.89
N VAL A 131 -12.78 -13.66 -13.33
CA VAL A 131 -11.53 -13.08 -13.83
C VAL A 131 -10.36 -13.96 -13.38
N PRO A 132 -9.42 -14.32 -14.26
CA PRO A 132 -8.21 -15.05 -13.86
C PRO A 132 -7.53 -14.37 -12.67
N GLY A 133 -7.38 -15.06 -11.55
CA GLY A 133 -6.80 -14.50 -10.32
C GLY A 133 -5.41 -13.89 -10.52
N TRP A 134 -4.67 -14.33 -11.54
CA TRP A 134 -3.39 -13.76 -11.95
C TRP A 134 -3.49 -12.35 -12.54
N GLU A 135 -4.54 -12.04 -13.31
CA GLU A 135 -4.79 -10.70 -13.84
C GLU A 135 -5.13 -9.72 -12.73
N VAL A 136 -5.96 -10.14 -11.78
CA VAL A 136 -6.29 -9.30 -10.62
C VAL A 136 -5.07 -9.08 -9.72
N THR A 137 -4.24 -10.10 -9.54
CA THR A 137 -2.97 -9.97 -8.80
C THR A 137 -2.01 -9.02 -9.52
N SER A 138 -1.91 -9.12 -10.84
CA SER A 138 -1.13 -8.20 -11.68
C SER A 138 -1.62 -6.76 -11.54
N LEU A 139 -2.94 -6.56 -11.52
CA LEU A 139 -3.57 -5.26 -11.33
C LEU A 139 -3.27 -4.68 -9.95
N MET A 140 -3.34 -5.48 -8.88
CA MET A 140 -3.02 -5.02 -7.52
C MET A 140 -1.55 -4.60 -7.42
N LEU A 141 -0.63 -5.37 -8.02
CA LEU A 141 0.79 -5.01 -8.07
C LEU A 141 1.02 -3.73 -8.89
N PHE A 142 0.29 -3.56 -9.99
CA PHE A 142 0.34 -2.34 -10.80
C PHE A 142 -0.10 -1.12 -10.00
N ILE A 143 -1.22 -1.20 -9.28
CA ILE A 143 -1.72 -0.12 -8.44
C ILE A 143 -0.71 0.19 -7.32
N MET A 144 -0.18 -0.83 -6.64
CA MET A 144 0.85 -0.63 -5.61
C MET A 144 2.12 0.02 -6.15
N PHE A 145 2.53 -0.34 -7.36
CA PHE A 145 3.67 0.30 -8.03
C PHE A 145 3.38 1.78 -8.25
N CYS A 146 2.23 2.13 -8.83
CA CYS A 146 1.82 3.53 -9.04
C CYS A 146 1.69 4.30 -7.71
N GLU A 147 1.14 3.67 -6.67
CA GLU A 147 0.97 4.25 -5.33
C GLU A 147 2.30 4.73 -4.73
N ILE A 148 3.36 3.95 -4.88
CA ILE A 148 4.70 4.33 -4.40
C ILE A 148 5.22 5.59 -5.13
N PHE A 149 5.09 5.67 -6.45
CA PHE A 149 5.53 6.86 -7.19
C PHE A 149 4.66 8.07 -6.92
N TYR A 150 3.35 7.87 -6.75
CA TYR A 150 2.43 8.94 -6.39
C TYR A 150 2.79 9.54 -5.03
N LEU A 151 3.04 8.70 -4.02
CA LEU A 151 3.51 9.15 -2.71
C LEU A 151 4.86 9.87 -2.81
N LEU A 152 5.77 9.38 -3.65
CA LEU A 152 7.08 10.01 -3.87
C LEU A 152 6.95 11.38 -4.52
N VAL A 153 6.04 11.54 -5.48
CA VAL A 153 5.73 12.84 -6.11
C VAL A 153 5.18 13.81 -5.07
N TRP A 154 4.19 13.40 -4.27
CA TRP A 154 3.64 14.26 -3.21
C TRP A 154 4.66 14.59 -2.12
N ALA A 155 5.50 13.65 -1.73
CA ALA A 155 6.60 13.89 -0.80
C ALA A 155 7.58 14.92 -1.36
N THR A 156 7.88 14.85 -2.66
CA THR A 156 8.77 15.81 -3.33
C THR A 156 8.14 17.20 -3.42
N ILE A 157 6.85 17.29 -3.75
CA ILE A 157 6.10 18.56 -3.79
C ILE A 157 6.04 19.18 -2.38
N GLY A 158 5.73 18.38 -1.36
CA GLY A 158 5.70 18.83 0.04
C GLY A 158 7.06 19.35 0.50
N PHE A 159 8.14 18.64 0.16
CA PHE A 159 9.51 19.10 0.44
C PHE A 159 9.88 20.35 -0.36
N ALA A 160 9.43 20.49 -1.61
CA ALA A 160 9.71 21.69 -2.41
C ALA A 160 9.03 22.95 -1.83
N ILE A 161 7.84 22.81 -1.25
CA ILE A 161 7.07 23.94 -0.70
C ILE A 161 7.51 24.28 0.73
N GLY A 162 7.74 23.27 1.59
CA GLY A 162 7.98 23.45 3.03
C GLY A 162 9.31 22.87 3.52
N GLY A 163 10.22 22.48 2.62
CA GLY A 163 11.46 21.79 2.98
C GLY A 163 12.43 22.61 3.82
N GLN A 164 12.30 23.94 3.80
CA GLN A 164 13.17 24.84 4.56
C GLN A 164 12.94 24.76 6.08
N ASP A 165 11.74 24.36 6.50
CA ASP A 165 11.36 24.20 7.91
C ASP A 165 11.57 22.77 8.42
N LEU A 166 12.02 21.85 7.55
CA LEU A 166 12.20 20.45 7.89
C LEU A 166 13.66 20.15 8.29
N PRO A 167 13.89 19.20 9.21
CA PRO A 167 15.22 18.71 9.53
C PRO A 167 16.00 18.25 8.29
N GLU A 168 17.32 18.42 8.28
CA GLU A 168 18.19 18.09 7.14
C GLU A 168 18.02 16.65 6.61
N VAL A 169 17.63 15.71 7.47
CA VAL A 169 17.35 14.31 7.10
C VAL A 169 16.27 14.21 6.01
N PHE A 170 15.32 15.15 5.96
CA PHE A 170 14.28 15.17 4.92
C PHE A 170 14.82 15.57 3.54
N GLY A 171 16.04 16.11 3.44
CA GLY A 171 16.71 16.33 2.16
C GLY A 171 16.97 15.05 1.36
N LEU A 172 16.98 13.88 2.02
CA LEU A 172 17.05 12.57 1.36
C LEU A 172 15.91 12.32 0.37
N VAL A 173 14.74 12.94 0.58
CA VAL A 173 13.56 12.78 -0.30
C VAL A 173 13.91 13.13 -1.74
N GLN A 174 14.72 14.16 -1.99
CA GLN A 174 15.10 14.56 -3.34
C GLN A 174 15.94 13.49 -4.05
N TYR A 175 16.91 12.90 -3.35
CA TYR A 175 17.74 11.82 -3.91
C TYR A 175 16.92 10.55 -4.18
N ILE A 176 16.01 10.20 -3.26
CA ILE A 176 15.08 9.08 -3.45
C ILE A 176 14.15 9.35 -4.63
N ALA A 177 13.68 10.60 -4.81
CA ALA A 177 12.85 11.00 -5.93
C ALA A 177 13.57 10.85 -7.27
N ILE A 178 14.82 11.30 -7.36
CA ILE A 178 15.65 11.13 -8.57
C ILE A 178 15.90 9.65 -8.85
N GLY A 179 16.30 8.87 -7.84
CA GLY A 179 16.51 7.43 -7.99
C GLY A 179 15.23 6.70 -8.43
N GLY A 180 14.08 7.07 -7.84
CA GLY A 180 12.77 6.58 -8.23
C GLY A 180 12.41 6.94 -9.67
N ALA A 181 12.66 8.18 -10.11
CA ALA A 181 12.41 8.61 -11.48
C ALA A 181 13.25 7.84 -12.50
N VAL A 182 14.55 7.64 -12.23
CA VAL A 182 15.43 6.82 -13.08
C VAL A 182 14.92 5.38 -13.15
N PHE A 183 14.59 4.80 -12.00
CA PHE A 183 14.05 3.44 -11.93
C PHE A 183 12.72 3.33 -12.71
N PHE A 184 11.82 4.31 -12.57
CA PHE A 184 10.56 4.35 -13.32
C PHE A 184 10.78 4.41 -14.84
N ILE A 185 11.71 5.25 -15.30
CA ILE A 185 12.04 5.37 -16.73
C ILE A 185 12.59 4.03 -17.25
N LEU A 186 13.53 3.41 -16.53
CA LEU A 186 14.08 2.10 -16.87
C LEU A 186 13.00 1.02 -16.88
N TRP A 187 12.09 1.04 -15.90
CA TRP A 187 10.97 0.10 -15.81
C TRP A 187 10.02 0.22 -17.00
N VAL A 188 9.60 1.44 -17.33
CA VAL A 188 8.76 1.71 -18.51
C VAL A 188 9.48 1.31 -19.79
N PHE A 189 10.78 1.60 -19.90
CA PHE A 189 11.60 1.20 -21.05
C PHE A 189 11.73 -0.33 -21.16
N PHE A 190 11.86 -1.04 -20.05
CA PHE A 190 11.93 -2.51 -20.04
C PHE A 190 10.62 -3.15 -20.56
N PHE A 191 9.46 -2.61 -20.16
CA PHE A 191 8.16 -3.15 -20.59
C PHE A 191 7.70 -2.66 -21.98
N ARG A 192 8.08 -1.45 -22.41
CA ARG A 192 7.67 -0.87 -23.71
C ARG A 192 8.72 -0.90 -24.80
N GLY A 193 9.99 -1.08 -24.46
CA GLY A 193 11.11 -1.04 -25.40
C GLY A 193 11.13 -2.21 -26.39
N PRO A 194 11.68 -2.01 -27.60
CA PRO A 194 11.80 -3.05 -28.62
C PRO A 194 12.87 -4.10 -28.27
N LEU A 195 13.80 -3.79 -27.35
CA LEU A 195 14.98 -4.59 -27.08
C LEU A 195 14.74 -5.91 -26.31
N PHE A 196 13.62 -6.03 -25.59
CA PHE A 196 13.36 -7.16 -24.66
C PHE A 196 12.03 -7.88 -24.91
N GLN A 197 11.55 -7.91 -26.16
CA GLN A 197 10.24 -8.49 -26.50
C GLN A 197 10.15 -10.01 -26.24
N ASN A 198 11.27 -10.74 -26.30
CA ASN A 198 11.30 -12.20 -26.14
C ASN A 198 11.72 -12.69 -24.73
N ASN A 199 11.71 -11.80 -23.72
CA ASN A 199 12.16 -12.15 -22.37
C ASN A 199 11.09 -12.92 -21.57
N ARG A 200 11.47 -14.09 -21.03
CA ARG A 200 10.59 -14.97 -20.23
C ARG A 200 9.98 -14.28 -19.00
N ILE A 201 10.74 -13.36 -18.38
CA ILE A 201 10.32 -12.58 -17.21
C ILE A 201 9.21 -11.58 -17.57
N ARG A 202 9.33 -10.90 -18.72
CA ARG A 202 8.33 -9.94 -19.20
C ARG A 202 7.00 -10.62 -19.52
N ASN A 203 7.03 -11.89 -19.92
CA ASN A 203 5.84 -12.66 -20.32
C ASN A 203 5.12 -13.38 -19.18
N LEU A 204 5.57 -13.22 -17.93
CA LEU A 204 4.85 -13.74 -16.77
C LEU A 204 3.47 -13.08 -16.63
N GLU A 205 2.47 -13.86 -16.25
CA GLU A 205 1.09 -13.40 -16.06
C GLU A 205 0.97 -12.30 -14.99
N ILE A 206 1.88 -12.29 -14.02
CA ILE A 206 1.99 -11.28 -12.97
C ILE A 206 2.29 -9.88 -13.54
N PHE A 207 2.90 -9.79 -14.73
CA PHE A 207 3.18 -8.52 -15.40
C PHE A 207 2.20 -8.19 -16.53
N HIS A 208 1.06 -8.90 -16.60
CA HIS A 208 0.05 -8.68 -17.63
C HIS A 208 -0.42 -7.21 -17.69
N ALA A 209 -0.81 -6.63 -16.55
CA ALA A 209 -1.24 -5.22 -16.47
C ALA A 209 -0.13 -4.25 -16.88
N PHE A 210 1.12 -4.50 -16.47
CA PHE A 210 2.28 -3.67 -16.81
C PHE A 210 2.60 -3.65 -18.30
N ARG A 211 2.36 -4.77 -19.02
CA ARG A 211 2.54 -4.84 -20.48
C ARG A 211 1.46 -4.06 -21.23
N LEU A 212 0.23 -4.09 -20.72
CA LEU A 212 -0.90 -3.37 -21.33
C LEU A 212 -0.88 -1.87 -20.98
N ALA A 213 -0.25 -1.50 -19.86
CA ALA A 213 -0.22 -0.14 -19.35
C ALA A 213 0.56 0.81 -20.28
N LYS A 214 -0.18 1.73 -20.91
CA LYS A 214 0.32 2.98 -21.52
C LYS A 214 0.72 4.00 -20.43
N LEU A 215 1.61 4.95 -20.79
CA LEU A 215 2.06 6.03 -19.90
C LEU A 215 0.92 6.79 -19.19
N LYS A 216 -0.22 6.97 -19.85
CA LYS A 216 -1.40 7.64 -19.28
C LYS A 216 -2.00 6.91 -18.07
N HIS A 217 -1.82 5.60 -17.98
CA HIS A 217 -2.35 4.80 -16.87
C HIS A 217 -1.47 4.85 -15.61
N TYR A 218 -0.25 5.37 -15.71
CA TYR A 218 0.65 5.52 -14.57
C TYR A 218 0.44 6.84 -13.78
N GLY A 219 -0.20 7.84 -14.40
CA GLY A 219 -0.39 9.17 -13.80
C GLY A 219 -1.84 9.47 -13.41
N ALA A 220 -2.67 8.44 -13.25
CA ALA A 220 -4.11 8.56 -13.02
C ALA A 220 -4.53 8.08 -11.63
#